data_AF-A0A1G0ECI5-F1
#
_entry.id   AF-A0A1G0ECI5-F1
#
_cell.length_a   1.000
_cell.length_b   1.000
_cell.length_c   1.000
_cell.angle_alpha   90.00
_cell.angle_beta   90.00
_cell.angle_gamma   90.00
#
_symmetry.space_group_name_H-M   'P 1'
#
loop_
_entity.id
_entity.type
_entity.pdbx_description
1 polymer ?
#
loop_
_entity_poly.entity_id
_entity_poly.type
_entity_poly.pdbx_seq_one_letter_code
_entity_poly.pdbx_strand_id
1 'polypeptide(L)'
;MDINATLIVEIIVFLLFIRFTMKYVWPPMMKALKDRERKIAEGIEAGERGKRRLEMAQHQTLEIMQKAKGEAMKIVDQAQRQSAKLIDDAKDRGMLEGKKMLAQAQVEMAQQLQETKTALRLEMADLVMIGVEKILEKQVDASIHEGLFNQLMTEI
;
A
#
# COMPACT_ATOMS: atom_id res chain seq x y z
N MET A 1 -53.21 -91.09 38.07
CA MET A 1 -51.78 -90.81 38.27
C MET A 1 -51.69 -89.92 39.47
N ASP A 2 -51.23 -90.48 40.59
CA ASP A 2 -51.25 -89.80 41.88
C ASP A 2 -50.24 -88.65 41.91
N ILE A 3 -50.63 -87.56 42.54
CA ILE A 3 -49.73 -86.43 42.81
C ILE A 3 -48.69 -86.93 43.82
N ASN A 4 -47.53 -87.33 43.30
CA ASN A 4 -46.38 -87.72 44.11
C ASN A 4 -45.62 -86.48 44.59
N ALA A 5 -44.98 -86.57 45.76
CA ALA A 5 -44.18 -85.49 46.35
C ALA A 5 -43.09 -84.94 45.40
N THR A 6 -42.62 -85.77 44.46
CA THR A 6 -41.68 -85.39 43.41
C THR A 6 -42.22 -84.30 42.48
N LEU A 7 -43.52 -84.34 42.12
CA LEU A 7 -44.15 -83.30 41.30
C LEU A 7 -44.19 -81.95 42.02
N ILE A 8 -44.47 -81.95 43.33
CA ILE A 8 -44.49 -80.70 44.12
C ILE A 8 -43.08 -80.11 44.21
N VAL A 9 -42.07 -80.94 44.45
CA VAL A 9 -40.67 -80.50 44.49
C VAL A 9 -40.21 -79.97 43.13
N GLU A 10 -40.57 -80.64 42.03
CA GLU A 10 -40.24 -80.20 40.67
C GLU A 10 -40.85 -78.82 40.35
N ILE A 11 -42.11 -78.57 40.74
CA ILE A 11 -42.77 -77.27 40.56
C ILE A 11 -42.06 -76.18 41.36
N ILE A 12 -41.65 -76.44 42.60
CA ILE A 12 -40.93 -75.47 43.43
C ILE A 12 -39.57 -75.13 42.82
N VAL A 13 -38.82 -76.15 42.35
CA VAL A 13 -37.53 -75.95 41.68
C VAL A 13 -37.71 -75.18 40.38
N PHE A 14 -38.75 -75.48 39.60
CA PHE A 14 -39.07 -74.77 38.36
C PHE A 14 -39.42 -73.30 38.62
N LEU A 15 -40.20 -72.99 39.66
CA LEU A 15 -40.51 -71.62 40.06
C LEU A 15 -39.27 -70.85 40.53
N LEU A 16 -38.39 -71.48 41.32
CA LEU A 16 -37.12 -70.90 41.73
C LEU A 16 -36.20 -70.64 40.52
N PHE A 17 -36.18 -71.56 39.56
CA PHE A 17 -35.45 -71.39 38.31
C PHE A 17 -35.98 -70.20 37.49
N ILE A 18 -37.30 -70.09 37.29
CA ILE A 18 -37.90 -68.94 36.60
C ILE A 18 -37.53 -67.63 37.31
N ARG A 19 -37.63 -67.59 38.65
CA ARG A 19 -37.28 -66.42 39.47
C ARG A 19 -35.82 -66.04 39.29
N PHE A 20 -34.91 -67.02 39.24
CA PHE A 20 -33.49 -66.80 39.02
C PHE A 20 -33.23 -66.25 37.61
N THR A 21 -33.79 -66.88 36.58
CA THR A 21 -33.60 -66.49 35.17
C THR A 21 -34.16 -65.09 34.89
N MET A 22 -35.33 -64.76 35.44
CA MET A 22 -35.93 -63.43 35.33
C MET A 22 -35.09 -62.35 36.04
N LYS A 23 -34.47 -62.67 37.17
CA LYS A 23 -33.69 -61.69 37.94
C LYS A 23 -32.25 -61.54 37.46
N TYR A 24 -31.61 -62.60 36.98
CA TYR A 24 -30.18 -62.60 36.68
C TYR A 24 -29.84 -62.69 35.19
N VAL A 25 -30.66 -63.36 34.38
CA VAL A 25 -30.34 -63.59 32.95
C VAL A 25 -31.06 -62.59 32.04
N TRP A 26 -32.32 -62.27 32.33
CA TRP A 26 -33.11 -61.35 31.52
C TRP A 26 -32.57 -59.89 31.54
N PRO A 27 -32.18 -59.32 32.70
CA PRO A 27 -31.71 -57.93 32.74
C PRO A 27 -30.42 -57.66 31.94
N PRO A 28 -29.33 -58.47 32.02
CA PRO A 28 -28.13 -58.22 31.24
C PRO A 28 -28.37 -58.40 29.73
N MET A 29 -29.23 -59.35 29.32
CA MET A 29 -29.56 -59.55 27.91
C MET A 29 -30.30 -58.35 27.32
N MET A 30 -31.31 -57.84 28.04
CA MET A 30 -32.05 -56.65 27.60
C MET A 30 -31.19 -55.39 27.63
N LYS A 31 -30.28 -55.27 28.60
CA LYS A 31 -29.32 -54.17 28.68
C LYS A 31 -28.36 -54.17 27.47
N ALA A 32 -27.79 -55.32 27.11
CA ALA A 32 -26.91 -55.43 25.95
C ALA A 32 -27.61 -55.06 24.64
N LEU A 33 -28.90 -55.40 24.49
CA LEU A 33 -29.70 -55.03 23.33
C LEU A 33 -29.95 -53.52 23.28
N LYS A 34 -30.39 -52.92 24.40
CA LYS A 34 -30.61 -51.47 24.50
C LYS A 34 -29.32 -50.67 24.29
N ASP A 35 -28.18 -51.14 24.79
CA ASP A 35 -26.89 -50.47 24.60
C ASP A 35 -26.48 -50.46 23.11
N ARG A 36 -26.78 -51.53 22.36
CA ARG A 36 -26.55 -51.57 20.90
C ARG A 36 -27.47 -50.61 20.16
N GLU A 37 -28.76 -50.65 20.46
CA GLU A 37 -29.75 -49.75 19.86
C GLU A 37 -29.38 -48.29 20.10
N ARG A 38 -29.03 -47.95 21.35
CA ARG A 38 -28.57 -46.63 21.73
C ARG A 38 -27.32 -46.20 20.98
N LYS A 39 -26.29 -47.07 20.87
CA LYS A 39 -25.07 -46.76 20.12
C LYS A 39 -25.34 -46.50 18.63
N ILE A 40 -26.26 -47.25 18.03
CA ILE A 40 -26.64 -47.05 16.63
C ILE A 40 -27.37 -45.72 16.46
N ALA A 41 -28.33 -45.42 17.34
CA ALA A 41 -29.06 -44.16 17.32
C ALA A 41 -28.13 -42.95 17.51
N GLU A 42 -27.24 -43.00 18.51
CA GLU A 42 -26.24 -41.95 18.75
C GLU A 42 -25.28 -41.80 17.57
N GLY A 43 -24.87 -42.91 16.93
CA GLY A 43 -24.00 -42.91 15.76
C GLY A 43 -24.64 -42.27 14.53
N ILE A 44 -25.90 -42.61 14.24
CA ILE A 44 -26.66 -42.01 13.13
C ILE A 44 -26.86 -40.51 13.38
N GLU A 45 -27.27 -40.13 14.59
CA GLU A 45 -27.48 -38.73 14.94
C GLU A 45 -26.17 -37.93 14.90
N ALA A 46 -25.06 -38.50 15.36
CA ALA A 46 -23.74 -37.88 15.24
C ALA A 46 -23.30 -37.72 13.77
N GLY A 47 -23.54 -38.72 12.93
CA GLY A 47 -23.26 -38.66 11.50
C GLY A 47 -24.06 -37.56 10.79
N GLU A 48 -25.36 -37.49 11.05
CA GLU A 48 -26.21 -36.43 10.50
C GLU A 48 -25.81 -35.04 10.97
N ARG A 49 -25.54 -34.87 12.28
CA ARG A 49 -25.03 -33.60 12.81
C ARG A 49 -23.69 -33.22 12.19
N GLY A 50 -22.80 -34.20 11.98
CA GLY A 50 -21.53 -34.01 11.29
C GLY A 50 -21.73 -33.50 9.86
N LYS A 51 -22.62 -34.15 9.10
CA LYS A 51 -22.95 -33.75 7.73
C LYS A 51 -23.56 -32.34 7.67
N ARG A 52 -24.54 -32.04 8.52
CA ARG A 52 -25.14 -30.69 8.60
C ARG A 52 -24.11 -29.63 8.97
N ARG A 53 -23.22 -29.91 9.93
CA ARG A 53 -22.13 -28.99 10.30
C ARG A 53 -21.15 -28.78 9.16
N LEU A 54 -20.81 -29.83 8.40
CA LEU A 54 -19.95 -29.73 7.24
C LEU A 54 -20.57 -28.84 6.15
N GLU A 55 -21.85 -29.06 5.84
CA GLU A 55 -22.59 -28.24 4.86
C GLU A 55 -22.64 -26.77 5.30
N MET A 56 -22.97 -26.50 6.57
CA MET A 56 -22.96 -25.13 7.11
C MET A 56 -21.58 -24.49 7.05
N ALA A 57 -20.52 -25.21 7.42
CA ALA A 57 -19.15 -24.72 7.37
C ALA A 57 -18.69 -24.43 5.93
N GLN A 58 -19.08 -25.26 4.98
CA GLN A 58 -18.81 -25.04 3.55
C GLN A 58 -19.52 -23.77 3.05
N HIS A 59 -20.80 -23.58 3.38
CA HIS A 59 -21.53 -22.36 3.04
C HIS A 59 -20.88 -21.12 3.65
N GLN A 60 -20.55 -21.14 4.94
CA GLN A 60 -19.85 -20.03 5.61
C GLN A 60 -18.49 -19.73 4.97
N THR A 61 -17.74 -20.77 4.61
CA THR A 61 -16.44 -20.62 3.94
C THR A 61 -16.60 -19.94 2.58
N LEU A 62 -17.60 -20.35 1.78
CA LEU A 62 -17.89 -19.73 0.49
C LEU A 62 -18.30 -18.26 0.65
N GLU A 63 -19.15 -17.94 1.63
CA GLU A 63 -19.52 -16.56 1.93
C GLU A 63 -18.32 -15.71 2.34
N ILE A 64 -17.46 -16.22 3.22
CA ILE A 64 -16.23 -15.53 3.64
C ILE A 64 -15.31 -15.31 2.43
N MET A 65 -15.12 -16.32 1.56
CA MET A 65 -14.32 -16.16 0.35
C MET A 65 -14.88 -15.11 -0.60
N GLN A 66 -16.21 -15.06 -0.79
CA GLN A 66 -16.84 -14.05 -1.63
C GLN A 66 -16.68 -12.64 -1.04
N LYS A 67 -16.90 -12.49 0.27
CA LYS A 67 -16.69 -11.21 0.98
C LYS A 67 -15.23 -10.76 0.87
N ALA A 68 -14.28 -11.63 1.15
CA ALA A 68 -12.86 -11.34 1.05
C ALA A 68 -12.44 -10.94 -0.37
N LYS A 69 -12.95 -11.62 -1.41
CA LYS A 69 -12.72 -11.21 -2.81
C LYS A 69 -13.31 -9.82 -3.10
N GLY A 70 -14.52 -9.54 -2.63
CA GLY A 70 -15.15 -8.24 -2.79
C GLY A 70 -14.37 -7.11 -2.09
N GLU A 71 -13.89 -7.35 -0.87
CA GLU A 71 -13.04 -6.41 -0.14
C GLU A 71 -11.69 -6.19 -0.83
N ALA A 72 -11.04 -7.26 -1.30
CA ALA A 72 -9.79 -7.15 -2.04
C ALA A 72 -9.95 -6.30 -3.32
N MET A 73 -11.04 -6.52 -4.09
CA MET A 73 -11.34 -5.70 -5.26
C MET A 73 -11.56 -4.23 -4.90
N LYS A 74 -12.26 -3.94 -3.79
CA LYS A 74 -12.46 -2.57 -3.30
C LYS A 74 -11.14 -1.91 -2.91
N ILE A 75 -10.24 -2.64 -2.23
CA ILE A 75 -8.92 -2.13 -1.85
C ILE A 75 -8.11 -1.78 -3.10
N VAL A 76 -8.12 -2.65 -4.12
CA VAL A 76 -7.42 -2.41 -5.38
C VAL A 76 -7.99 -1.19 -6.12
N ASP A 77 -9.32 -1.07 -6.24
CA ASP A 77 -9.96 0.09 -6.88
C ASP A 77 -9.63 1.39 -6.12
N GLN A 78 -9.69 1.36 -4.79
CA GLN A 78 -9.35 2.51 -3.95
C GLN A 78 -7.87 2.91 -4.12
N ALA A 79 -6.95 1.94 -4.12
CA ALA A 79 -5.53 2.19 -4.31
C ALA A 79 -5.26 2.78 -5.71
N GLN A 80 -5.92 2.28 -6.75
CA GLN A 80 -5.78 2.79 -8.11
C GLN A 80 -6.30 4.24 -8.22
N ARG A 81 -7.45 4.55 -7.61
CA ARG A 81 -7.97 5.93 -7.57
C ARG A 81 -7.06 6.87 -6.80
N GLN A 82 -6.52 6.43 -5.66
CA GLN A 82 -5.57 7.23 -4.87
C GLN A 82 -4.27 7.48 -5.64
N SER A 83 -3.75 6.45 -6.32
CA SER A 83 -2.56 6.58 -7.17
C SER A 83 -2.81 7.55 -8.33
N ALA A 84 -3.94 7.45 -9.02
CA ALA A 84 -4.31 8.38 -10.09
C ALA A 84 -4.38 9.82 -9.59
N LYS A 85 -5.03 10.06 -8.43
CA LYS A 85 -5.05 11.39 -7.79
C LYS A 85 -3.66 11.88 -7.42
N LEU A 86 -2.82 11.02 -6.86
CA LEU A 86 -1.44 11.39 -6.49
C LEU A 86 -0.63 11.81 -7.71
N ILE A 87 -0.78 11.10 -8.83
CA ILE A 87 -0.11 11.44 -10.09
C ILE A 87 -0.60 12.79 -10.63
N ASP A 88 -1.90 13.05 -10.55
CA ASP A 88 -2.50 14.32 -10.99
C ASP A 88 -2.00 15.49 -10.13
N ASP A 89 -2.09 15.35 -8.80
CA ASP A 89 -1.57 16.32 -7.84
C ASP A 89 -0.06 16.57 -8.03
N ALA A 90 0.71 15.53 -8.30
CA ALA A 90 2.16 15.64 -8.54
C ALA A 90 2.46 16.39 -9.85
N LYS A 91 1.67 16.16 -10.91
CA LYS A 91 1.80 16.91 -12.16
C LYS A 91 1.47 18.38 -11.97
N ASP A 92 0.39 18.69 -11.25
CA ASP A 92 -0.02 20.06 -10.99
C ASP A 92 1.03 20.82 -10.16
N ARG A 93 1.54 20.20 -9.09
CA ARG A 93 2.65 20.75 -8.30
C ARG A 93 3.89 20.94 -9.15
N GLY A 94 4.27 19.95 -9.95
CA GLY A 94 5.42 20.04 -10.84
C GLY A 94 5.29 21.17 -11.87
N MET A 95 4.10 21.36 -12.44
CA MET A 95 3.85 22.48 -13.36
C MET A 95 3.93 23.84 -12.64
N LEU A 96 3.41 23.92 -11.41
CA LEU A 96 3.45 25.15 -10.62
C LEU A 96 4.88 25.51 -10.20
N GLU A 97 5.66 24.53 -9.73
CA GLU A 97 7.08 24.70 -9.42
C GLU A 97 7.90 25.05 -10.66
N GLY A 98 7.64 24.40 -11.80
CA GLY A 98 8.28 24.72 -13.07
C GLY A 98 8.01 26.16 -13.52
N LYS A 99 6.76 26.62 -13.42
CA LYS A 99 6.41 28.04 -13.70
C LYS A 99 7.13 28.99 -12.75
N LYS A 100 7.21 28.66 -11.46
CA LYS A 100 7.93 29.46 -10.47
C LYS A 100 9.43 29.53 -10.78
N MET A 101 10.04 28.41 -11.15
CA MET A 101 11.45 28.35 -11.54
C MET A 101 11.73 29.18 -12.80
N LEU A 102 10.86 29.08 -13.81
CA LEU A 102 10.97 29.90 -15.03
C LEU A 102 10.85 31.39 -14.74
N ALA A 103 9.88 31.79 -13.90
CA ALA A 103 9.72 33.20 -13.51
C ALA A 103 10.97 33.71 -12.76
N GLN A 104 11.50 32.91 -11.84
CA GLN A 104 12.73 33.24 -11.11
C GLN A 104 13.93 33.38 -12.06
N ALA A 105 14.11 32.43 -12.98
CA ALA A 105 15.19 32.47 -13.97
C ALA A 105 15.08 33.70 -14.91
N GLN A 106 13.87 34.14 -15.27
CA GLN A 106 13.67 35.36 -16.05
C GLN A 106 14.08 36.62 -15.27
N VAL A 107 13.78 36.68 -13.97
CA VAL A 107 14.19 37.79 -13.10
C VAL A 107 15.72 37.82 -12.98
N GLU A 108 16.35 36.68 -12.73
CA GLU A 108 17.82 36.56 -12.66
C GLU A 108 18.49 36.93 -13.98
N MET A 109 17.97 36.46 -15.13
CA MET A 109 18.47 36.86 -16.44
C MET A 109 18.36 38.36 -16.70
N ALA A 110 17.24 38.98 -16.32
CA ALA A 110 17.06 40.42 -16.47
C ALA A 110 18.06 41.21 -15.61
N GLN A 111 18.33 40.74 -14.39
CA GLN A 111 19.34 41.31 -13.51
C GLN A 111 20.75 41.16 -14.09
N GLN A 112 21.12 39.95 -14.52
CA GLN A 112 22.42 39.67 -15.13
C GLN A 112 22.67 40.53 -16.37
N LEU A 113 21.64 40.75 -17.19
CA LEU A 113 21.72 41.58 -18.38
C LEU A 113 21.96 43.06 -18.02
N GLN A 114 21.33 43.55 -16.95
CA GLN A 114 21.55 44.91 -16.47
C GLN A 114 22.95 45.10 -15.89
N GLU A 115 23.45 44.11 -15.12
CA GLU A 115 24.82 44.08 -14.61
C GLU A 115 25.83 44.07 -15.77
N THR A 116 25.62 43.22 -16.77
CA THR A 116 26.49 43.12 -17.96
C THR A 116 26.49 44.43 -18.77
N LYS A 117 25.33 45.07 -18.96
CA LYS A 117 25.25 46.38 -19.62
C LYS A 117 26.01 47.46 -18.85
N THR A 118 25.98 47.41 -17.52
CA THR A 118 26.70 48.36 -16.67
C THR A 118 28.21 48.14 -16.78
N ALA A 119 28.67 46.88 -16.74
CA ALA A 119 30.07 46.53 -16.97
C ALA A 119 30.55 46.97 -18.36
N LEU A 120 29.77 46.73 -19.42
CA LEU A 120 30.10 47.14 -20.78
C LEU A 120 30.24 48.66 -20.91
N ARG A 121 29.38 49.44 -20.23
CA ARG A 121 29.50 50.91 -20.21
C ARG A 121 30.79 51.39 -19.57
N LEU A 122 31.25 50.72 -18.51
CA LEU A 122 32.53 51.04 -17.87
C LEU A 122 33.71 50.73 -18.81
N GLU A 123 33.71 49.57 -19.46
CA GLU A 123 34.73 49.20 -20.46
C GLU A 123 34.75 50.15 -21.66
N MET A 124 33.57 50.58 -22.14
CA MET A 124 33.51 51.57 -23.22
C MET A 124 34.02 52.95 -22.78
N ALA A 125 33.78 53.37 -21.53
CA ALA A 125 34.31 54.62 -21.01
C ALA A 125 35.85 54.61 -20.95
N ASP A 126 36.44 53.48 -20.56
CA ASP A 126 37.89 53.28 -20.54
C ASP A 126 38.49 53.32 -21.97
N LEU A 127 37.87 52.61 -22.92
CA LEU A 127 38.26 52.65 -24.33
C LEU A 127 38.15 54.06 -24.95
N VAL A 128 37.11 54.82 -24.59
CA VAL A 128 36.94 56.20 -25.06
C VAL A 128 38.01 57.11 -24.47
N MET A 129 38.38 56.96 -23.19
CA MET A 129 39.49 57.70 -22.59
C MET A 129 40.82 57.43 -23.29
N ILE A 130 41.14 56.16 -23.57
CA ILE A 130 42.34 55.76 -24.34
C ILE A 130 42.30 56.37 -25.75
N GLY A 131 41.13 56.39 -26.40
CA GLY A 131 40.94 57.01 -27.71
C GLY A 131 41.13 58.54 -27.69
N VAL A 132 40.62 59.21 -26.65
CA VAL A 132 40.79 60.66 -26.43
C VAL A 132 42.24 61.00 -26.16
N GLU A 133 42.94 60.24 -25.32
CA GLU A 133 44.39 60.39 -25.11
C GLU A 133 45.16 60.30 -26.44
N LYS A 134 44.85 59.31 -27.27
CA LYS A 134 45.54 59.11 -28.56
C LYS A 134 45.24 60.18 -29.60
N ILE A 135 44.05 60.78 -29.58
CA ILE A 135 43.70 61.93 -30.44
C ILE A 135 44.40 63.21 -29.94
N LEU A 136 44.41 63.45 -28.62
CA LEU A 136 45.12 64.58 -28.02
C LEU A 136 46.62 64.49 -28.30
N GLU A 137 47.22 63.30 -28.16
CA GLU A 137 48.63 63.07 -28.49
C GLU A 137 48.94 63.45 -29.95
N LYS A 138 48.08 63.10 -30.90
CA LYS A 138 48.21 63.50 -32.33
C LYS A 138 47.97 65.00 -32.59
N GLN A 139 47.01 65.63 -31.91
CA GLN A 139 46.73 67.07 -32.10
C GLN A 139 47.79 67.95 -31.45
N VAL A 140 48.31 67.54 -30.29
CA VAL A 140 49.41 68.22 -29.61
C VAL A 140 50.65 68.16 -30.49
N ASP A 141 50.97 67.02 -31.12
CA ASP A 141 52.11 66.90 -32.04
C ASP A 141 51.97 67.82 -33.28
N ALA A 142 50.78 67.87 -33.89
CA ALA A 142 50.52 68.74 -35.05
C ALA A 142 50.57 70.25 -34.72
N SER A 143 50.11 70.66 -33.53
CA SER A 143 50.08 72.07 -33.11
C SER A 143 51.39 72.54 -32.48
N ILE A 144 52.12 71.66 -31.80
CA ILE A 144 53.44 71.95 -31.24
C ILE A 144 54.51 71.99 -32.34
N HIS A 145 54.33 71.29 -33.46
CA HIS A 145 55.28 71.33 -34.58
C HIS A 145 55.27 72.61 -35.42
N GLU A 146 54.20 73.40 -35.49
CA GLU A 146 54.26 74.73 -36.11
C GLU A 146 54.78 75.83 -35.15
N GLY A 147 54.56 75.68 -33.84
CA GLY A 147 55.03 76.65 -32.84
C GLY A 147 56.53 76.58 -32.54
N LEU A 148 57.09 75.35 -32.46
CA LEU A 148 58.51 75.16 -32.16
C LEU A 148 59.45 75.57 -33.31
N PHE A 149 58.99 75.54 -34.55
CA PHE A 149 59.82 75.99 -35.68
C PHE A 149 59.92 77.53 -35.75
N ASN A 150 58.86 78.25 -35.38
CA ASN A 150 58.85 79.71 -35.39
C ASN A 150 59.57 80.35 -34.20
N GLN A 151 59.57 79.71 -33.03
CA GLN A 151 60.35 80.20 -31.88
C GLN A 151 61.86 79.97 -32.05
N LEU A 152 62.29 78.93 -32.77
CA LEU A 152 63.71 78.71 -33.08
C LEU A 152 64.24 79.62 -34.21
N MET A 153 63.37 80.16 -35.08
CA MET A 153 63.76 81.13 -36.11
C MET A 153 63.76 82.60 -35.65
N THR A 154 63.34 82.90 -34.42
CA THR A 154 63.34 84.29 -33.90
C THR A 154 64.51 84.55 -32.94
N GLU A 155 65.42 83.60 -32.76
CA GLU A 155 66.61 83.72 -31.89
C GLU A 155 67.94 83.59 -32.66
N ILE A 156 67.95 83.91 -33.96
CA ILE A 156 69.15 84.21 -34.76
C ILE A 156 68.90 85.45 -35.61
#